data_AF-A0A7V2RSU6-F1
#
_entry.id   AF-A0A7V2RSU6-F1
#
_cell.length_a   1.000
_cell.length_b   1.000
_cell.length_c   1.000
_cell.angle_alpha   90.00
_cell.angle_beta   90.00
_cell.angle_gamma   90.00
#
_symmetry.space_group_name_H-M   'P 1'
#
loop_
_entity.id
_entity.type
_entity.pdbx_description
1 polymer ?
#
loop_
_entity_poly.entity_id
_entity_poly.type
_entity_poly.pdbx_seq_one_letter_code
_entity_poly.pdbx_strand_id
1 'polypeptide(L)' 'TGWLWRMVTRLAEGDADIAEIDLLWDVTKQIEGHTICALGDAAAWPVQGLIRHFRDELERRIVARKSGGDRAAA' A
#
# COMPACT_ATOMS: atom_id res chain seq x y z
N THR A 1 13.55 -4.79 1.85
CA THR A 1 13.82 -3.61 1.00
C THR A 1 13.11 -2.40 1.60
N GLY A 2 13.79 -1.27 1.78
CA GLY A 2 13.17 -0.09 2.41
C GLY A 2 12.03 0.53 1.59
N TRP A 3 11.94 0.22 0.30
CA TRP A 3 10.95 0.81 -0.60
C TRP A 3 9.53 0.30 -0.36
N LEU A 4 9.32 -1.02 -0.29
CA LEU A 4 8.00 -1.61 0.00
C LEU A 4 7.49 -1.14 1.36
N TRP A 5 8.36 -1.11 2.36
CA TRP A 5 8.05 -0.59 3.69
C TRP A 5 7.56 0.86 3.63
N ARG A 6 8.30 1.77 2.97
CA ARG A 6 7.89 3.17 2.84
C ARG A 6 6.54 3.33 2.15
N MET A 7 6.26 2.55 1.10
CA MET A 7 4.96 2.59 0.43
C MET A 7 3.83 2.15 1.35
N VAL A 8 3.99 1.02 2.04
CA VAL A 8 2.98 0.51 2.98
C VAL A 8 2.77 1.49 4.13
N THR A 9 3.82 2.13 4.64
CA THR A 9 3.71 3.15 5.70
C THR A 9 2.95 4.38 5.22
N ARG A 10 3.31 4.94 4.05
CA ARG A 10 2.58 6.07 3.43
C ARG A 10 1.10 5.73 3.21
N LEU A 11 0.82 4.52 2.73
CA LEU A 11 -0.54 4.04 2.52
C LEU A 11 -1.31 3.93 3.85
N ALA A 12 -0.68 3.45 4.92
CA ALA A 12 -1.28 3.36 6.25
C ALA A 12 -1.62 4.74 6.84
N GLU A 13 -0.80 5.75 6.56
CA GLU A 13 -1.01 7.15 6.94
C GLU A 13 -2.00 7.90 6.03
N GLY A 14 -2.42 7.29 4.92
CA GLY A 14 -3.24 7.92 3.89
C GLY A 14 -2.48 8.92 3.00
N ASP A 15 -1.15 8.91 3.07
CA ASP A 15 -0.23 9.75 2.27
C ASP A 15 0.13 9.11 0.93
N ALA A 16 -0.89 8.68 0.20
CA ALA A 16 -0.73 8.01 -1.09
C ALA A 16 -1.85 8.38 -2.05
N ASP A 17 -1.64 8.12 -3.33
CA ASP A 17 -2.68 8.16 -4.35
C ASP A 17 -3.39 6.81 -4.49
N ILE A 18 -4.65 6.81 -4.94
CA ILE A 18 -5.41 5.57 -5.17
C ILE A 18 -4.69 4.68 -6.19
N ALA A 19 -4.06 5.28 -7.21
CA ALA A 19 -3.26 4.54 -8.19
C ALA A 19 -2.02 3.85 -7.58
N GLU A 20 -1.50 4.33 -6.45
CA GLU A 20 -0.40 3.66 -5.76
C GLU A 20 -0.83 2.33 -5.14
N ILE A 21 -2.13 2.12 -4.86
CA ILE A 21 -2.67 0.82 -4.40
C ILE A 21 -2.48 -0.23 -5.49
N ASP A 22 -2.81 0.12 -6.74
CA ASP A 22 -2.70 -0.79 -7.88
C ASP A 22 -1.23 -1.06 -8.23
N LEU A 23 -0.37 -0.03 -8.15
CA LEU A 23 1.08 -0.22 -8.28
C LEU A 23 1.62 -1.16 -7.18
N LEU A 24 1.21 -0.98 -5.93
CA LEU A 24 1.65 -1.83 -4.83
C LEU A 24 1.19 -3.28 -5.03
N TRP A 25 -0.02 -3.47 -5.55
CA TRP A 25 -0.54 -4.78 -5.95
C TRP A 25 0.38 -5.44 -6.98
N ASP A 26 0.70 -4.76 -8.07
CA ASP A 26 1.56 -5.30 -9.12
C ASP A 26 2.96 -5.64 -8.61
N VAL A 27 3.54 -4.78 -7.76
CA VAL A 27 4.87 -5.06 -7.18
C VAL A 27 4.84 -6.29 -6.27
N THR A 28 3.78 -6.50 -5.49
CA THR A 28 3.68 -7.72 -4.68
C THR A 28 3.64 -8.99 -5.55
N LYS A 29 3.12 -8.91 -6.79
CA LYS A 29 3.17 -10.01 -7.77
C LYS A 29 4.55 -10.20 -8.39
N GLN A 30 5.31 -9.13 -8.55
CA GLN A 30 6.72 -9.22 -8.98
C GLN A 30 7.64 -9.79 -7.89
N ILE A 31 7.25 -9.71 -6.62
CA ILE A 31 8.00 -10.34 -5.52
C ILE A 31 7.64 -11.83 -5.41
N GLU A 32 6.34 -12.14 -5.54
CA GLU A 32 5.81 -13.49 -5.44
C GLU A 32 6.48 -14.43 -6.46
N GLY A 33 7.13 -15.48 -5.99
CA GLY A 33 7.78 -16.49 -6.83
C GLY A 33 9.07 -16.04 -7.55
N HIS A 34 9.53 -14.80 -7.34
CA HIS A 34 10.73 -14.24 -7.94
C HIS A 34 11.86 -14.02 -6.92
N THR A 35 11.73 -14.58 -5.72
CA THR A 35 12.74 -14.51 -4.67
C THR A 35 13.26 -15.89 -4.32
N ILE A 36 14.55 -15.98 -3.94
CA ILE A 36 15.21 -17.27 -3.63
C ILE A 36 14.65 -17.89 -2.35
N CYS A 37 14.23 -17.06 -1.39
CA CYS A 37 13.72 -17.49 -0.09
C CYS A 37 12.25 -17.08 0.05
N ALA A 38 11.44 -17.97 0.64
CA ALA A 38 10.01 -17.76 0.92
C ALA A 38 9.70 -16.54 1.80
N LEU A 39 10.72 -15.89 2.38
CA LEU A 39 10.56 -14.60 3.07
C LEU A 39 9.99 -13.52 2.14
N GLY A 40 10.31 -13.54 0.85
CA GLY A 40 9.75 -12.60 -0.13
C GLY A 40 8.23 -12.77 -0.27
N ASP A 41 7.80 -14.03 -0.46
CA ASP A 41 6.38 -14.38 -0.57
C ASP A 41 5.64 -14.07 0.75
N ALA A 42 6.26 -14.39 1.89
CA ALA A 42 5.73 -14.09 3.21
C ALA A 42 5.56 -12.58 3.46
N ALA A 43 6.34 -11.72 2.81
CA ALA A 43 6.16 -10.27 2.85
C ALA A 43 5.11 -9.76 1.85
N ALA A 44 4.98 -10.41 0.68
CA ALA A 44 4.04 -10.02 -0.37
C ALA A 44 2.59 -10.39 -0.05
N TRP A 45 2.34 -11.61 0.44
CA TRP A 45 0.97 -12.11 0.66
C TRP A 45 0.15 -11.32 1.69
N PRO A 46 0.70 -10.84 2.82
CA PRO A 46 -0.05 -9.99 3.75
C PRO A 46 -0.52 -8.68 3.09
N VAL A 47 0.34 -8.06 2.27
CA VAL A 47 -0.01 -6.83 1.53
C VAL A 47 -1.09 -7.13 0.48
N GLN A 48 -0.97 -8.25 -0.24
CA GLN A 48 -2.02 -8.68 -1.17
C GLN A 48 -3.36 -8.94 -0.45
N GLY A 49 -3.34 -9.60 0.70
CA GLY A 49 -4.54 -9.85 1.50
C GLY A 49 -5.19 -8.55 2.00
N LEU A 50 -4.36 -7.61 2.47
CA LEU A 50 -4.81 -6.28 2.88
C LEU A 50 -5.53 -5.57 1.73
N ILE A 51 -4.90 -5.51 0.55
CA ILE A 51 -5.49 -4.84 -0.62
C ILE A 51 -6.78 -5.55 -1.05
N ARG A 52 -6.82 -6.88 -1.13
CA ARG A 52 -8.00 -7.64 -1.55
C ARG A 52 -9.22 -7.41 -0.67
N HIS A 53 -9.03 -7.35 0.64
CA HIS A 53 -10.14 -7.34 1.60
C HIS A 53 -10.47 -5.95 2.14
N PHE A 54 -9.52 -5.01 2.09
CA PHE A 54 -9.64 -3.71 2.72
C PHE A 54 -9.35 -2.54 1.76
N ARG A 55 -9.43 -2.75 0.44
CA ARG A 55 -9.23 -1.68 -0.57
C ARG A 55 -10.08 -0.44 -0.25
N ASP A 56 -11.37 -0.64 0.02
CA ASP A 56 -12.31 0.45 0.30
C ASP A 56 -11.88 1.28 1.51
N GLU A 57 -11.32 0.65 2.54
CA GLU A 57 -10.81 1.35 3.72
C GLU A 57 -9.52 2.13 3.41
N LEU A 58 -8.63 1.57 2.59
CA LEU A 58 -7.42 2.26 2.13
C LEU A 58 -7.78 3.51 1.30
N GLU A 59 -8.70 3.36 0.35
CA GLU A 59 -9.21 4.47 -0.47
C GLU A 59 -9.90 5.53 0.40
N ARG A 60 -10.74 5.10 1.34
CA ARG A 60 -11.40 6.00 2.29
C ARG A 60 -10.40 6.82 3.08
N ARG A 61 -9.31 6.22 3.57
CA ARG A 61 -8.25 6.93 4.31
C ARG A 61 -7.55 7.97 3.45
N ILE A 62 -7.19 7.60 2.22
CA ILE A 62 -6.58 8.51 1.24
C ILE A 62 -7.50 9.70 0.96
N VAL A 63 -8.77 9.44 0.66
CA VAL A 63 -9.76 10.49 0.38
C VAL A 63 -9.98 11.35 1.61
N ALA A 64 -10.16 10.77 2.80
CA ALA A 64 -10.34 11.51 4.04
C ALA A 64 -9.16 12.44 4.35
N ARG A 65 -7.92 11.97 4.12
CA ARG A 65 -6.72 12.79 4.30
C ARG A 65 -6.63 13.92 3.28
N LYS A 66 -6.99 13.67 2.02
CA LYS A 66 -7.04 14.72 0.98
C LYS A 66 -8.13 15.75 1.25
N SER A 67 -9.32 15.32 1.67
CA SER A 67 -10.43 16.20 2.04
C SER A 67 -10.18 16.98 3.34
N GLY A 68 -9.39 16.43 4.27
CA GLY A 68 -8.94 17.12 5.49
C GLY A 68 -7.67 17.97 5.30
N GLY A 69 -6.90 17.69 4.25
CA GLY A 69 -5.61 18.31 3.93
C GLY A 69 -5.70 19.78 3.50
N ASP A 70 -6.88 20.25 3.09
CA ASP A 70 -7.14 21.68 2.86
C ASP A 70 -7.21 22.50 4.17
N ARG A 71 -7.27 21.88 5.35
CA ARG A 71 -7.29 22.57 6.65
C ARG A 71 -5.98 22.51 7.45
N ALA A 72 -5.01 21.70 7.02
CA ALA A 72 -3.74 21.52 7.75
C ALA A 72 -2.58 22.33 7.16
N ALA A 73 -2.81 23.08 6.09
CA ALA A 73 -1.81 23.90 5.39
C ALA A 73 -2.01 25.43 5.57
N ALA A 74 -2.77 25.85 6.59
CA ALA A 74 -3.00 27.26 6.96
C ALA A 74 -2.47 27.56 8.36
#